data_AF-A0A7X5IWE2-F1
#
_entry.id   AF-A0A7X5IWE2-F1
#
_cell.length_a   1.000
_cell.length_b   1.000
_cell.length_c   1.000
_cell.angle_alpha   90.00
_cell.angle_beta   90.00
_cell.angle_gamma   90.00
#
_symmetry.space_group_name_H-M   'P 1'
#
loop_
_entity.id
_entity.type
_entity.pdbx_description
1 polymer ?
#
loop_
_entity_poly.entity_id
_entity_poly.type
_entity_poly.pdbx_seq_one_letter_code
_entity_poly.pdbx_strand_id
1 'polypeptide(L)'
;RHIAYCSEYHKGKARNPKCHSPHIMDADLLMQTVADVMKKIAEYSISNRADFEALVKKSLDVQQTDRTKKQQKRVPQIRARLEQIEKVLDKLYEDNALGAIPQDRYEQMSQKYSEEYYTLKAELAEIKEQLSAFENAGGRAQ
;
A
#
# COMPACT_ATOMS: atom_id res chain seq x y z
N ARG A 1 29.58 -18.70 12.49
CA ARG A 1 28.24 -19.32 12.47
C ARG A 1 27.23 -18.21 12.64
N HIS A 2 26.51 -17.87 11.57
CA HIS A 2 25.50 -16.83 11.63
C HIS A 2 24.16 -17.43 12.08
N ILE A 3 23.40 -16.67 12.85
CA ILE A 3 22.14 -17.14 13.44
C ILE A 3 21.05 -16.12 13.15
N ALA A 4 19.90 -16.61 12.67
CA ALA A 4 18.68 -15.84 12.54
C ALA A 4 17.75 -16.16 13.72
N TYR A 5 17.19 -15.13 14.34
CA TYR A 5 16.26 -15.27 15.46
C TYR A 5 14.89 -14.69 15.12
N CYS A 6 13.83 -15.35 15.58
CA CYS A 6 12.51 -14.76 15.59
C CYS A 6 12.48 -13.56 16.57
N SER A 7 12.06 -12.40 16.09
CA SER A 7 11.95 -11.17 16.89
C SER A 7 11.04 -11.32 18.10
N GLU A 8 9.99 -12.13 18.00
CA GLU A 8 9.04 -12.35 19.10
C GLU A 8 9.56 -13.36 20.13
N TYR A 9 10.28 -14.40 19.71
CA TYR A 9 10.94 -15.32 20.63
C TYR A 9 12.04 -14.62 21.44
N HIS A 10 12.83 -13.76 20.79
CA HIS A 10 13.96 -13.06 21.43
C HIS A 10 13.53 -12.08 22.53
N LYS A 11 12.29 -11.57 22.47
CA LYS A 11 11.70 -10.70 23.53
C LYS A 11 11.34 -11.46 24.82
N GLY A 12 11.37 -12.79 24.80
CA GLY A 12 11.12 -13.66 25.96
C GLY A 12 9.63 -13.96 26.21
N LYS A 13 9.37 -15.11 26.87
CA LYS A 13 8.01 -15.65 27.13
C LYS A 13 7.10 -14.69 27.89
N ALA A 14 7.65 -13.80 28.72
CA ALA A 14 6.89 -12.82 29.50
C ALA A 14 6.23 -11.75 28.62
N ARG A 15 6.79 -11.45 27.44
CA ARG A 15 6.27 -10.41 26.53
C ARG A 15 5.44 -10.97 25.37
N ASN A 16 5.61 -12.25 25.00
CA ASN A 16 4.79 -12.84 23.95
C ASN A 16 4.67 -14.38 24.10
N PRO A 17 3.48 -14.93 24.40
CA PRO A 17 3.29 -16.36 24.64
C PRO A 17 3.25 -17.21 23.34
N LYS A 18 3.32 -16.60 22.15
CA LYS A 18 3.11 -17.28 20.87
C LYS A 18 4.25 -18.23 20.45
N CYS A 19 5.45 -18.09 21.02
CA CYS A 19 6.59 -18.94 20.70
C CYS A 19 6.77 -20.01 21.78
N HIS A 20 6.43 -21.26 21.42
CA HIS A 20 6.44 -22.39 22.36
C HIS A 20 7.77 -23.15 22.37
N SER A 21 8.61 -22.95 21.35
CA SER A 21 9.93 -23.57 21.17
C SER A 21 10.97 -22.54 20.70
N PRO A 22 12.28 -22.85 20.77
CA PRO A 22 13.33 -22.00 20.23
C PRO A 22 13.16 -21.77 18.72
N HIS A 23 12.99 -20.51 18.32
CA HIS A 23 12.94 -20.10 16.91
C HIS A 23 14.30 -19.51 16.51
N ILE A 24 15.31 -20.36 16.57
CA ILE A 24 16.70 -20.03 16.24
C ILE A 24 17.06 -20.87 15.02
N MET A 25 17.46 -20.21 13.94
CA MET A 25 17.83 -20.86 12.70
C MET A 25 19.28 -20.56 12.36
N ASP A 26 19.96 -21.55 11.79
CA ASP A 26 21.29 -21.36 11.22
C ASP A 26 21.14 -20.52 9.95
N ALA A 27 21.68 -19.30 9.98
CA ALA A 27 21.51 -18.37 8.87
C ALA A 27 22.32 -18.82 7.64
N ASP A 28 23.44 -19.51 7.84
CA ASP A 28 24.26 -20.03 6.74
C ASP A 28 23.46 -21.13 5.98
N LEU A 29 22.80 -22.03 6.73
CA LEU A 29 21.90 -23.05 6.15
C LEU A 29 20.66 -22.44 5.47
N LEU A 30 20.08 -21.39 6.05
CA LEU A 30 18.94 -20.69 5.46
C LEU A 30 19.32 -20.07 4.11
N MET A 31 20.46 -19.37 4.05
CA MET A 31 20.94 -18.74 2.83
C MET A 31 21.26 -19.78 1.74
N GLN A 32 21.85 -20.91 2.13
CA GLN A 32 22.07 -22.04 1.21
C GLN A 32 20.75 -22.57 0.66
N THR A 33 19.75 -22.78 1.51
CA THR A 33 18.43 -23.27 1.10
C THR A 33 17.76 -22.29 0.12
N VAL A 34 17.83 -20.98 0.39
CA VAL A 34 17.32 -19.95 -0.53
C VAL A 34 18.06 -20.00 -1.86
N ALA A 35 19.39 -20.12 -1.86
CA ALA A 35 20.19 -20.22 -3.07
C ALA A 35 19.81 -21.46 -3.91
N ASP A 36 19.58 -22.61 -3.28
CA ASP A 36 19.19 -23.84 -3.97
C ASP A 36 17.78 -23.73 -4.56
N VAL A 37 16.85 -23.08 -3.87
CA VAL A 37 15.52 -22.79 -4.43
C VAL A 37 15.63 -21.86 -5.64
N MET A 38 16.46 -20.81 -5.57
CA MET A 38 16.66 -19.89 -6.70
C MET A 38 17.27 -20.59 -7.92
N LYS A 39 18.21 -21.51 -7.72
CA LYS A 39 18.76 -22.35 -8.80
C LYS A 39 17.67 -23.20 -9.45
N LYS A 40 16.82 -23.86 -8.65
CA LYS A 40 15.70 -24.66 -9.18
C LYS A 40 14.71 -23.82 -9.98
N ILE A 41 14.43 -22.59 -9.55
CA ILE A 41 13.57 -21.65 -10.29
C ILE A 41 14.24 -21.28 -11.63
N ALA A 42 15.55 -20.98 -11.62
CA ALA A 42 16.28 -20.65 -12.83
C ALA A 42 16.30 -21.83 -13.83
N GLU A 43 16.62 -23.03 -13.35
CA GLU A 43 16.56 -24.27 -14.14
C GLU A 43 15.17 -24.48 -14.73
N TYR A 44 14.12 -24.35 -13.92
CA TYR A 44 12.73 -24.47 -14.37
C TYR A 44 12.37 -23.44 -15.43
N SER A 45 12.84 -22.18 -15.29
CA SER A 45 12.59 -21.12 -16.27
C SER A 45 13.23 -21.39 -17.64
N ILE A 46 14.36 -22.12 -17.65
CA ILE A 46 15.06 -22.51 -18.87
C ILE A 46 14.42 -23.75 -19.48
N SER A 47 14.14 -24.78 -18.68
CA SER A 47 13.64 -26.07 -19.16
C SER A 47 12.14 -26.05 -19.51
N ASN A 48 11.35 -25.19 -18.87
CA ASN A 48 9.89 -25.11 -19.03
C ASN A 48 9.46 -23.67 -19.33
N ARG A 49 10.10 -23.04 -20.32
CA ARG A 49 9.92 -21.62 -20.62
C ARG A 49 8.45 -21.20 -20.76
N ALA A 50 7.65 -21.93 -21.53
CA ALA A 50 6.25 -21.58 -21.77
C ALA A 50 5.42 -21.60 -20.48
N ASP A 51 5.57 -22.64 -19.65
CA ASP A 51 4.87 -22.75 -18.37
C ASP A 51 5.32 -21.67 -17.38
N PHE A 52 6.63 -21.39 -17.35
CA PHE A 52 7.18 -20.32 -16.52
C PHE A 52 6.63 -18.94 -16.94
N GLU A 53 6.59 -18.63 -18.23
CA GLU A 53 5.98 -17.41 -18.75
C GLU A 53 4.50 -17.31 -18.39
N ALA A 54 3.74 -18.40 -18.49
CA ALA A 54 2.33 -18.44 -18.11
C ALA A 54 2.13 -18.21 -16.61
N LEU A 55 2.97 -18.80 -15.76
CA LEU A 55 2.95 -18.58 -14.30
C LEU A 55 3.26 -17.12 -13.95
N VAL A 56 4.27 -16.53 -14.57
CA VAL A 56 4.64 -15.12 -14.36
C VAL A 56 3.51 -14.20 -14.80
N LYS A 57 2.94 -14.40 -15.99
CA LYS A 57 1.80 -13.62 -16.49
C LYS A 57 0.60 -13.70 -15.54
N LYS A 58 0.22 -14.91 -15.13
CA LYS A 58 -0.88 -15.12 -14.17
C LYS A 58 -0.62 -14.40 -12.84
N SER A 59 0.62 -14.43 -12.34
CA SER A 59 0.97 -13.72 -11.11
C SER A 59 0.87 -12.20 -11.28
N LEU A 60 1.33 -11.68 -12.42
CA LEU A 60 1.21 -10.25 -12.74
C LEU A 60 -0.25 -9.83 -12.87
N ASP A 61 -1.10 -10.61 -13.52
CA ASP A 61 -2.53 -10.33 -13.66
C ASP A 61 -3.22 -10.27 -12.29
N VAL A 62 -2.91 -11.20 -11.39
CA VAL A 62 -3.44 -11.18 -10.01
C VAL A 62 -2.97 -9.92 -9.27
N GLN A 63 -1.68 -9.58 -9.35
CA GLN A 63 -1.17 -8.38 -8.70
C GLN A 63 -1.79 -7.10 -9.27
N GLN A 64 -1.97 -7.02 -10.59
CA GLN A 64 -2.61 -5.88 -11.25
C GLN A 64 -4.08 -5.77 -10.84
N THR A 65 -4.84 -6.85 -10.90
CA THR A 65 -6.26 -6.85 -10.50
C THR A 65 -6.45 -6.46 -9.03
N ASP A 66 -5.58 -6.90 -8.13
CA ASP A 66 -5.62 -6.50 -6.71
C ASP A 66 -5.28 -5.01 -6.52
N ARG A 67 -4.31 -4.47 -7.28
CA ARG A 67 -4.00 -3.03 -7.26
C ARG A 67 -5.17 -2.20 -7.77
N THR A 68 -5.76 -2.58 -8.90
CA THR A 68 -6.93 -1.91 -9.49
C THR A 68 -8.12 -1.92 -8.52
N LYS A 69 -8.41 -3.07 -7.87
CA LYS A 69 -9.46 -3.16 -6.84
C LYS A 69 -9.21 -2.23 -5.65
N LYS A 70 -7.96 -2.11 -5.19
CA LYS A 70 -7.60 -1.19 -4.09
C LYS A 70 -7.81 0.27 -4.50
N GLN A 71 -7.36 0.64 -5.69
CA GLN A 71 -7.57 1.98 -6.27
C GLN A 71 -9.06 2.32 -6.42
N GLN A 72 -9.86 1.41 -6.97
CA GLN A 72 -11.31 1.57 -7.10
C GLN A 72 -12.01 1.79 -5.74
N LYS A 73 -11.57 1.09 -4.69
CA LYS A 73 -12.08 1.30 -3.32
C LYS A 73 -11.60 2.61 -2.69
N ARG A 74 -10.42 3.10 -3.06
CA ARG A 74 -9.83 4.34 -2.53
C ARG A 74 -10.55 5.58 -3.06
N VAL A 75 -10.97 5.58 -4.33
CA VAL A 75 -11.72 6.68 -4.96
C VAL A 75 -12.91 7.19 -4.13
N PRO A 76 -13.90 6.36 -3.72
CA PRO A 76 -15.03 6.83 -2.93
C PRO A 76 -14.63 7.32 -1.53
N GLN A 77 -13.58 6.76 -0.92
CA GLN A 77 -13.08 7.22 0.38
C GLN A 77 -12.52 8.65 0.28
N ILE A 78 -11.71 8.91 -0.75
CA ILE A 78 -11.17 10.25 -1.00
C ILE A 78 -12.32 11.23 -1.27
N ARG A 79 -13.28 10.87 -2.14
CA ARG A 79 -14.44 11.72 -2.44
C ARG A 79 -15.23 12.09 -1.19
N ALA A 80 -15.54 11.11 -0.34
CA ALA A 80 -16.25 11.37 0.91
C ALA A 80 -15.46 12.28 1.85
N ARG A 81 -14.13 12.11 1.92
CA ARG A 81 -13.27 12.96 2.73
C ARG A 81 -13.19 14.39 2.19
N LEU A 82 -13.10 14.56 0.87
CA LEU A 82 -13.12 15.89 0.23
C LEU A 82 -14.42 16.65 0.55
N GLU A 83 -15.58 15.98 0.46
CA GLU A 83 -16.88 16.58 0.81
C GLU A 83 -16.94 17.00 2.29
N GLN A 84 -16.36 16.20 3.20
CA GLN A 84 -16.26 16.56 4.61
C GLN A 84 -15.36 17.79 4.82
N ILE A 85 -14.23 17.86 4.12
CA ILE A 85 -13.30 18.99 4.20
C ILE A 85 -13.97 20.27 3.71
N GLU A 86 -14.69 20.21 2.58
CA GLU A 86 -15.43 21.36 2.02
C GLU A 86 -16.44 21.90 3.04
N LYS A 87 -17.26 21.02 3.64
CA LYS A 87 -18.22 21.41 4.70
C LYS A 87 -17.55 22.05 5.92
N VAL A 88 -16.39 21.55 6.33
CA VAL A 88 -15.66 22.12 7.47
C VAL A 88 -15.05 23.47 7.11
N LEU A 89 -14.49 23.60 5.90
CA LEU A 89 -13.95 24.87 5.42
C LEU A 89 -15.04 25.93 5.34
N ASP A 90 -16.19 25.63 4.72
CA ASP A 90 -17.32 26.57 4.61
C ASP A 90 -17.73 27.08 5.99
N LYS A 91 -17.88 26.18 6.97
CA LYS A 91 -18.20 26.57 8.34
C LYS A 91 -17.10 27.41 9.01
N LEU A 92 -15.82 27.07 8.79
CA LEU A 92 -14.71 27.86 9.32
C LEU A 92 -14.71 29.29 8.75
N TYR A 93 -15.04 29.46 7.46
CA TYR A 93 -15.19 30.77 6.85
C TYR A 93 -16.34 31.57 7.47
N GLU A 94 -17.49 30.93 7.68
CA GLU A 94 -18.66 31.56 8.34
C GLU A 94 -18.34 31.98 9.78
N ASP A 95 -17.77 31.08 10.58
CA ASP A 95 -17.40 31.35 11.98
C ASP A 95 -16.36 32.48 12.07
N ASN A 96 -15.42 32.56 11.12
CA ASN A 96 -14.44 33.65 11.05
C ASN A 96 -15.11 35.00 10.69
N ALA A 97 -16.01 35.00 9.70
CA ALA A 97 -16.74 36.21 9.30
C ALA A 97 -17.64 36.76 10.42
N LEU A 98 -18.17 35.88 11.28
CA LEU A 98 -18.97 36.24 12.45
C LEU A 98 -18.11 36.61 13.68
N GLY A 99 -16.78 36.49 13.61
CA GLY A 99 -15.88 36.73 14.72
C GLY A 99 -15.99 35.70 15.85
N ALA A 100 -16.59 34.53 15.58
CA ALA A 100 -16.74 33.44 16.55
C ALA A 100 -15.41 32.69 16.81
N ILE A 101 -14.43 32.86 15.93
CA ILE A 101 -13.09 32.30 16.03
C ILE A 101 -12.02 33.39 15.86
N PRO A 102 -10.92 33.36 16.64
CA PRO A 102 -9.76 34.23 16.40
C PRO A 102 -9.11 33.97 15.03
N GLN A 103 -8.62 35.03 14.40
CA GLN A 103 -8.04 34.99 13.04
C GLN A 103 -6.84 34.03 12.94
N ASP A 104 -5.94 34.03 13.92
CA ASP A 104 -4.76 33.14 13.98
C ASP A 104 -5.17 31.66 14.00
N ARG A 105 -6.23 31.34 14.75
CA ARG A 105 -6.78 29.99 14.83
C ARG A 105 -7.48 29.59 13.53
N TYR A 106 -8.20 30.51 12.90
CA TYR A 106 -8.79 30.29 11.58
C TYR A 106 -7.73 29.97 10.53
N GLU A 107 -6.64 30.75 10.46
CA GLU A 107 -5.53 30.55 9.51
C GLU A 107 -4.87 29.18 9.70
N GLN A 108 -4.58 28.79 10.94
CA GLN A 108 -3.99 27.49 11.23
C GLN A 108 -4.89 26.33 10.80
N MET A 109 -6.19 26.42 11.07
CA MET A 109 -7.14 25.36 10.72
C MET A 109 -7.40 25.31 9.21
N SER A 110 -7.62 26.46 8.57
CA SER A 110 -7.89 26.55 7.13
C SER A 110 -6.70 26.08 6.31
N GLN A 111 -5.46 26.39 6.73
CA GLN A 111 -4.25 25.87 6.10
C GLN A 111 -4.22 24.34 6.14
N LYS A 112 -4.39 23.73 7.32
CA LYS A 112 -4.34 22.27 7.49
C LYS A 112 -5.36 21.55 6.60
N TYR A 113 -6.59 22.05 6.55
CA TYR A 113 -7.63 21.46 5.72
C TYR A 113 -7.38 21.68 4.22
N SER A 114 -6.83 22.84 3.84
CA SER A 114 -6.46 23.12 2.45
C SER A 114 -5.31 22.22 1.97
N GLU A 115 -4.29 22.00 2.80
CA GLU A 115 -3.20 21.05 2.50
C GLU A 115 -3.73 19.63 2.29
N GLU A 116 -4.61 19.16 3.18
CA GLU A 116 -5.26 17.85 3.05
C GLU A 116 -6.09 17.79 1.75
N TYR A 117 -6.86 18.84 1.45
CA TYR A 117 -7.70 18.93 0.26
C TYR A 117 -6.91 18.77 -1.04
N TYR A 118 -5.84 19.55 -1.22
CA TYR A 118 -5.04 19.51 -2.44
C TYR A 118 -4.26 18.21 -2.56
N THR A 119 -3.77 17.66 -1.44
CA THR A 119 -3.12 16.34 -1.42
C THR A 119 -4.08 15.25 -1.90
N LEU A 120 -5.30 15.23 -1.37
CA LEU A 120 -6.32 14.27 -1.75
C LEU A 120 -6.82 14.45 -3.19
N LYS A 121 -6.91 15.70 -3.69
CA LYS A 121 -7.23 15.96 -5.11
C LYS A 121 -6.14 15.45 -6.05
N ALA A 122 -4.87 15.63 -5.70
CA ALA A 122 -3.75 15.10 -6.46
C ALA A 122 -3.76 13.56 -6.47
N GLU A 123 -3.92 12.93 -5.30
CA GLU A 123 -4.06 11.46 -5.18
C GLU A 123 -5.22 10.95 -6.05
N LEU A 124 -6.38 11.63 -6.02
CA LEU A 124 -7.54 11.24 -6.83
C LEU A 124 -7.29 11.36 -8.33
N ALA A 125 -6.56 12.39 -8.77
CA ALA A 125 -6.22 12.58 -10.18
C ALA A 125 -5.28 11.47 -10.66
N GLU A 126 -4.24 11.16 -9.88
CA GLU A 126 -3.28 10.09 -10.17
C GLU A 126 -3.98 8.72 -10.24
N ILE A 127 -4.84 8.41 -9.26
CA ILE A 127 -5.60 7.14 -9.26
C ILE A 127 -6.49 7.03 -10.49
N LYS A 128 -7.16 8.11 -10.91
CA LYS A 128 -8.00 8.10 -12.12
C LYS A 128 -7.18 7.89 -13.39
N GLU A 129 -6.01 8.50 -13.48
CA GLU A 129 -5.10 8.30 -14.61
C GLU A 129 -4.58 6.86 -14.66
N GLN A 130 -4.22 6.27 -13.51
CA GLN A 130 -3.77 4.88 -13.43
C GLN A 130 -4.90 3.90 -13.83
N LEU A 131 -6.13 4.16 -13.40
CA LEU A 131 -7.30 3.36 -13.78
C LEU A 131 -7.63 3.49 -15.27
N SER A 132 -7.58 4.69 -15.85
CA SER A 132 -7.85 4.89 -17.28
C SER A 132 -6.75 4.28 -18.16
N ALA A 133 -5.48 4.39 -17.75
CA ALA A 133 -4.36 3.71 -18.41
C ALA A 133 -4.55 2.18 -18.43
N PHE A 134 -5.06 1.61 -17.33
CA PHE A 134 -5.37 0.18 -17.24
C PHE A 134 -6.51 -0.22 -18.17
N GLU A 135 -7.62 0.52 -18.19
CA GLU A 135 -8.75 0.27 -19.11
C GLU A 135 -8.30 0.32 -20.57
N ASN A 136 -7.46 1.30 -20.93
CA ASN A 136 -6.92 1.45 -22.28
C ASN A 136 -5.88 0.37 -22.66
N ALA A 137 -5.14 -0.16 -21.69
CA ALA A 137 -4.21 -1.27 -21.91
C ALA A 137 -4.95 -2.61 -22.06
N GLY A 138 -6.03 -2.82 -21.29
CA GLY A 138 -6.88 -4.01 -21.38
C GLY A 138 -7.76 -4.05 -22.63
N GLY A 139 -8.19 -2.89 -23.15
CA GLY A 139 -9.03 -2.78 -24.35
C GLY A 139 -8.29 -3.00 -25.69
N ARG A 140 -6.96 -3.05 -25.70
CA ARG A 140 -6.16 -3.33 -26.92
C ARG A 140 -5.86 -4.82 -27.14
N ALA A 141 -6.32 -5.69 -26.25
CA ALA A 141 -6.11 -7.14 -26.30
C ALA A 141 -7.38 -7.92 -26.73
N GLN A 142 -8.25 -7.31 -27.54
CA GLN A 142 -9.37 -7.99 -28.23
C GLN A 142 -9.17 -7.96 -29.74
#